data_AF-A0A3P6J9X5-F1
#
_entry.id   AF-A0A3P6J9X5-F1
#
_cell.length_a   1.000
_cell.length_b   1.000
_cell.length_c   1.000
_cell.angle_alpha   90.00
_cell.angle_beta   90.00
_cell.angle_gamma   90.00
#
_symmetry.space_group_name_H-M   'P 1'
#
loop_
_entity.id
_entity.type
_entity.pdbx_description
1 polymer ?
#
loop_
_entity_poly.entity_id
_entity_poly.type
_entity_poly.pdbx_seq_one_letter_code
_entity_poly.pdbx_strand_id
1 'polypeptide(L)'
;MRPYKKCFFKGIFVSVLHSNHISTLFENDRHFSHLADFEREMAYRTEMGLYYSYYKTLANAPTYWIGIHQITHDNITEYGHTINTLKRFNLYPEVRFAPIYFQKFISC
;
A
#
# COMPACT_ATOMS: atom_id res chain seq x y z
N MET A 1 6.06 -7.16 40.53
CA MET A 1 6.49 -6.53 39.26
C MET A 1 6.04 -7.42 38.10
N ARG A 2 5.30 -6.88 37.10
CA ARG A 2 4.58 -7.70 36.09
C ARG A 2 5.51 -8.23 34.97
N PRO A 3 5.50 -9.54 34.65
CA PRO A 3 6.38 -10.19 33.67
C PRO A 3 6.11 -9.83 32.19
N TYR A 4 5.09 -9.03 31.90
CA TYR A 4 4.66 -8.63 30.55
C TYR A 4 5.74 -7.89 29.73
N LYS A 5 6.58 -7.07 30.36
CA LYS A 5 7.60 -6.28 29.65
C LYS A 5 8.71 -7.12 29.01
N LYS A 6 9.08 -8.25 29.62
CA LYS A 6 10.14 -9.15 29.08
C LYS A 6 9.65 -9.94 27.86
N CYS A 7 8.36 -10.30 27.82
CA CYS A 7 7.77 -10.98 26.66
C CYS A 7 7.59 -10.03 25.47
N PHE A 8 7.25 -8.76 25.73
CA PHE A 8 7.09 -7.74 24.69
C PHE A 8 8.38 -7.53 23.87
N PHE A 9 9.53 -7.40 24.54
CA PHE A 9 10.81 -7.19 23.85
C PHE A 9 11.23 -8.39 22.98
N LYS A 10 10.96 -9.62 23.47
CA LYS A 10 11.17 -10.85 22.69
C LYS A 10 10.26 -10.89 21.45
N GLY A 11 9.01 -10.46 21.59
CA GLY A 11 8.05 -10.40 20.47
C GLY A 11 8.49 -9.44 19.37
N ILE A 12 8.98 -8.25 19.73
CA ILE A 12 9.52 -7.28 18.75
C ILE A 12 10.70 -7.89 17.99
N PHE A 13 11.64 -8.52 18.71
CA PHE A 13 12.82 -9.12 18.09
C PHE A 13 12.46 -10.19 17.06
N VAL A 14 11.54 -11.11 17.40
CA VAL A 14 11.06 -12.15 16.48
C VAL A 14 10.35 -11.53 15.27
N SER A 15 9.54 -10.48 15.48
CA SER A 15 8.83 -9.79 14.38
C SER A 15 9.81 -9.14 13.38
N VAL A 16 10.87 -8.49 13.86
CA VAL A 16 11.89 -7.87 13.01
C VAL A 16 12.66 -8.93 12.21
N LEU A 17 13.10 -10.01 12.86
CA LEU A 17 13.77 -11.12 12.16
C LEU A 17 12.87 -11.76 11.11
N HIS A 18 11.60 -11.99 11.45
CA HIS A 18 10.62 -12.57 10.54
C HIS A 18 10.37 -11.68 9.33
N SER A 19 10.23 -10.37 9.54
CA SER A 19 10.05 -9.39 8.46
C SER A 19 11.24 -9.38 7.51
N ASN A 20 12.47 -9.38 8.04
CA ASN A 20 13.67 -9.44 7.22
C ASN A 20 13.76 -10.75 6.41
N HIS A 21 13.46 -11.89 7.04
CA HIS A 21 13.46 -13.19 6.38
C HIS A 21 12.46 -13.25 5.22
N ILE A 22 11.23 -12.76 5.44
CA ILE A 22 10.22 -12.68 4.37
C ILE A 22 10.70 -11.77 3.25
N SER A 23 11.26 -10.60 3.56
CA SER A 23 11.79 -9.69 2.55
C SER A 23 12.89 -10.35 1.71
N THR A 24 13.80 -11.12 2.32
CA THR A 24 14.85 -11.84 1.59
C THR A 24 14.31 -12.95 0.69
N LEU A 25 13.30 -13.70 1.15
CA LEU A 25 12.66 -14.73 0.33
C LEU A 25 11.93 -14.12 -0.87
N PHE A 26 11.23 -13.01 -0.65
CA PHE A 26 10.51 -12.30 -1.70
C PHE A 26 11.47 -11.75 -2.77
N GLU A 27 12.57 -11.14 -2.34
CA GLU A 27 13.58 -10.61 -3.27
C GLU A 27 14.27 -11.73 -4.05
N ASN A 28 14.48 -12.89 -3.43
CA ASN A 28 15.09 -14.04 -4.10
C ASN A 28 14.15 -14.72 -5.12
N ASP A 29 12.84 -14.71 -4.88
CA ASP A 29 11.86 -15.34 -5.78
C ASP A 29 11.47 -14.41 -6.94
N ARG A 30 11.29 -13.12 -6.65
CA ARG A 30 10.71 -12.18 -7.63
C ARG A 30 11.65 -11.08 -8.11
N HIS A 31 12.85 -10.93 -7.52
CA HIS A 31 13.88 -9.95 -7.90
C HIS A 31 13.35 -8.52 -8.10
N PHE A 32 12.43 -8.09 -7.24
CA PHE A 32 11.67 -6.84 -7.40
C PHE A 32 12.56 -5.60 -7.47
N SER A 33 13.72 -5.62 -6.81
CA SER A 33 14.65 -4.49 -6.82
C SER A 33 15.34 -4.27 -8.16
N HIS A 34 15.41 -5.30 -9.01
CA HIS A 34 16.10 -5.26 -10.30
C HIS A 34 15.16 -5.06 -11.49
N LEU A 35 13.85 -5.24 -11.31
CA LEU A 35 12.87 -5.08 -12.38
C LEU A 35 12.65 -3.60 -12.71
N ALA A 36 12.46 -3.32 -14.00
CA ALA A 36 12.04 -1.99 -14.43
C ALA A 36 10.62 -1.68 -13.92
N ASP A 37 10.30 -0.39 -13.71
CA ASP A 37 9.00 0.03 -13.18
C ASP A 37 7.81 -0.50 -14.01
N PHE A 38 7.96 -0.58 -15.33
CA PHE A 38 6.93 -1.14 -16.21
C PHE A 38 6.72 -2.65 -16.02
N GLU A 39 7.80 -3.42 -15.88
CA GLU A 39 7.71 -4.88 -15.64
C GLU A 39 7.09 -5.17 -14.29
N ARG A 40 7.44 -4.36 -13.28
CA ARG A 40 6.87 -4.41 -11.94
C ARG A 40 5.36 -4.13 -11.96
N GLU A 41 4.92 -3.21 -12.80
CA GLU A 41 3.50 -2.89 -13.00
C GLU A 41 2.73 -4.02 -13.69
N MET A 42 3.34 -4.69 -14.66
CA MET A 42 2.73 -5.84 -15.35
C MET A 42 2.70 -7.12 -14.52
N ALA A 43 3.53 -7.23 -13.47
CA ALA A 43 3.55 -8.37 -12.57
C ALA A 43 2.29 -8.45 -11.68
N TYR A 44 1.60 -7.32 -11.46
CA TYR A 44 0.34 -7.29 -10.72
C TYR A 44 -0.82 -7.60 -11.67
N ARG A 45 -1.35 -8.83 -11.57
CA ARG A 45 -2.54 -9.21 -12.35
C ARG A 45 -3.83 -8.96 -11.57
N THR A 46 -4.89 -8.71 -12.35
CA THR A 46 -6.28 -8.60 -11.89
C THR A 46 -6.48 -7.60 -10.75
N GLU A 47 -6.98 -8.06 -9.61
CA GLU A 47 -7.38 -7.26 -8.46
C GLU A 47 -6.18 -6.56 -7.80
N MET A 48 -5.02 -7.22 -7.75
CA MET A 48 -3.81 -6.64 -7.16
C MET A 48 -3.29 -5.45 -7.98
N GLY A 49 -3.43 -5.51 -9.31
CA GLY A 49 -3.08 -4.40 -10.21
C GLY A 49 -4.04 -3.22 -10.07
N LEU A 50 -5.33 -3.51 -9.86
CA LEU A 50 -6.33 -2.48 -9.57
C LEU A 50 -6.00 -1.74 -8.27
N TYR A 51 -5.71 -2.48 -7.18
CA TYR A 51 -5.31 -1.86 -5.90
C TYR A 51 -4.04 -1.01 -6.03
N TYR A 52 -3.04 -1.50 -6.78
CA TYR A 52 -1.82 -0.75 -7.06
C TYR A 52 -2.10 0.55 -7.82
N SER A 53 -3.05 0.54 -8.76
CA SER A 53 -3.42 1.75 -9.52
C SER A 53 -4.00 2.85 -8.63
N TYR A 54 -4.87 2.51 -7.67
CA TYR A 54 -5.41 3.48 -6.71
C TYR A 54 -4.32 4.03 -5.79
N TYR A 55 -3.39 3.18 -5.34
CA TYR A 55 -2.26 3.62 -4.54
C TYR A 55 -1.35 4.59 -5.31
N LYS A 56 -1.08 4.31 -6.59
CA LYS A 56 -0.30 5.17 -7.48
C LYS A 56 -0.99 6.52 -7.72
N THR A 57 -2.30 6.53 -7.93
CA THR A 57 -3.09 7.77 -8.04
C THR A 57 -3.02 8.59 -6.76
N LEU A 58 -3.13 7.95 -5.60
CA LEU A 58 -2.96 8.65 -4.33
C LEU A 58 -1.55 9.25 -4.26
N ALA A 59 -0.51 8.43 -4.41
CA ALA A 59 0.90 8.84 -4.26
C ALA A 59 1.33 9.98 -5.21
N ASN A 60 0.76 10.05 -6.41
CA ASN A 60 1.04 11.11 -7.38
C ASN A 60 0.22 12.39 -7.16
N ALA A 61 -0.78 12.38 -6.27
CA ALA A 61 -1.62 13.54 -6.03
C ALA A 61 -0.86 14.62 -5.23
N PRO A 62 -1.05 15.92 -5.56
CA PRO A 62 -0.34 17.02 -4.90
C PRO A 62 -0.75 17.20 -3.43
N THR A 63 -1.96 16.77 -3.05
CA THR A 63 -2.39 16.72 -1.67
C THR A 63 -3.19 15.46 -1.40
N TYR A 64 -3.13 14.98 -0.15
CA TYR A 64 -3.84 13.79 0.30
C TYR A 64 -5.36 13.86 0.04
N TRP A 65 -5.97 15.02 0.31
CA TRP A 65 -7.40 15.24 0.13
C TRP A 65 -7.82 15.21 -1.34
N ILE A 66 -6.99 15.77 -2.23
CA ILE A 66 -7.22 15.71 -3.68
C ILE A 66 -7.15 14.24 -4.15
N GLY A 67 -6.19 13.46 -3.64
CA GLY A 67 -6.07 12.05 -3.94
C GLY A 67 -7.30 11.24 -3.51
N ILE A 68 -7.83 11.47 -2.30
CA ILE A 68 -9.09 10.84 -1.85
C ILE A 68 -10.25 11.23 -2.77
N HIS A 69 -10.36 12.52 -3.13
CA HIS A 69 -11.43 13.00 -3.99
C HIS A 69 -11.39 12.31 -5.37
N GLN A 70 -10.20 12.13 -5.93
CA GLN A 70 -9.99 11.43 -7.21
C GLN A 70 -10.37 9.95 -7.13
N ILE A 71 -10.03 9.26 -6.04
CA ILE A 71 -10.35 7.85 -5.85
C ILE A 71 -11.86 7.65 -5.60
N THR A 72 -12.50 8.58 -4.89
CA THR A 72 -13.95 8.52 -4.60
C THR A 72 -14.85 8.89 -5.78
N HIS A 73 -14.35 9.68 -6.73
CA HIS A 73 -15.05 10.08 -7.96
C HIS A 73 -14.34 9.53 -9.20
N ASP A 74 -14.10 8.22 -9.20
CA ASP A 74 -13.48 7.54 -10.35
C ASP A 74 -14.53 7.23 -11.42
N ASN A 75 -14.24 7.60 -12.67
CA ASN A 75 -15.05 7.33 -13.87
C ASN A 75 -14.35 6.39 -14.86
N ILE A 76 -13.13 5.94 -14.54
CA ILE A 76 -12.26 5.16 -15.42
C ILE A 76 -12.60 3.67 -15.32
N THR A 77 -13.02 3.23 -14.13
CA THR A 77 -13.29 1.82 -13.83
C THR A 77 -14.67 1.33 -14.27
N GLU A 78 -15.68 2.20 -14.32
CA GLU A 78 -17.01 1.89 -14.86
C GLU A 78 -17.42 2.99 -15.86
N TYR A 79 -17.55 2.63 -17.15
CA TYR A 79 -17.92 3.60 -18.18
C TYR A 79 -19.34 4.11 -17.97
N GLY A 80 -19.50 5.43 -17.89
CA GLY A 80 -20.80 6.09 -17.79
C GLY A 80 -21.35 6.26 -16.36
N HIS A 81 -20.61 5.84 -15.32
CA HIS A 81 -21.00 6.10 -13.93
C HIS A 81 -19.81 6.39 -13.02
N THR A 82 -19.91 7.40 -12.17
CA THR A 82 -18.90 7.69 -11.13
C THR A 82 -19.17 6.82 -9.92
N ILE A 83 -18.23 5.93 -9.57
CA ILE A 83 -18.38 5.03 -8.42
C ILE A 83 -17.47 5.41 -7.26
N ASN A 84 -17.99 5.22 -6.04
CA ASN A 84 -17.17 5.34 -4.84
C ASN A 84 -16.40 4.03 -4.59
N THR A 85 -15.13 4.04 -5.00
CA THR A 85 -14.22 2.89 -4.90
C THR A 85 -13.91 2.52 -3.44
N LEU A 86 -13.92 3.48 -2.50
CA LEU A 86 -13.66 3.21 -1.07
C LEU A 86 -14.68 2.24 -0.48
N LYS A 87 -15.96 2.43 -0.83
CA LYS A 87 -17.07 1.60 -0.34
C LYS A 87 -17.11 0.25 -1.04
N ARG A 88 -16.80 0.22 -2.34
CA ARG A 88 -16.93 -0.98 -3.17
C ARG A 88 -15.80 -1.99 -2.93
N PHE A 89 -14.58 -1.52 -2.71
CA PHE A 89 -13.40 -2.37 -2.48
C PHE A 89 -12.96 -2.45 -1.01
N ASN A 90 -13.77 -1.89 -0.08
CA ASN A 90 -13.49 -1.84 1.35
C ASN A 90 -12.11 -1.24 1.68
N LEU A 91 -11.70 -0.17 0.99
CA LEU A 91 -10.38 0.46 1.13
C LEU A 91 -10.22 1.32 2.40
N TYR A 92 -11.19 1.24 3.32
CA TYR A 92 -11.27 2.08 4.52
C TYR A 92 -10.09 1.94 5.49
N PRO A 93 -9.61 0.73 5.83
CA PRO A 93 -8.47 0.60 6.74
C PRO A 93 -7.19 1.13 6.09
N GLU A 94 -6.98 0.93 4.80
CA GLU A 94 -5.79 1.37 4.07
C GLU A 94 -5.75 2.90 3.99
N VAL A 95 -6.87 3.53 3.61
CA VAL A 95 -6.96 5.00 3.56
C VAL A 95 -6.84 5.61 4.95
N ARG A 96 -7.28 4.95 6.02
CA ARG A 96 -7.08 5.47 7.38
C ARG A 96 -5.60 5.64 7.76
N PHE A 97 -4.73 4.73 7.30
CA PHE A 97 -3.30 4.78 7.58
C PHE A 97 -2.47 5.45 6.49
N ALA A 98 -3.05 5.66 5.30
CA ALA A 98 -2.41 6.32 4.16
C ALA A 98 -1.72 7.67 4.49
N PRO A 99 -2.27 8.59 5.31
CA PRO A 99 -1.63 9.88 5.62
C PRO A 99 -0.23 9.73 6.22
N ILE A 100 0.01 8.68 7.00
CA ILE A 100 1.29 8.40 7.68
C ILE A 100 2.37 8.10 6.64
N TYR A 101 2.01 7.44 5.54
CA TYR A 101 2.88 7.15 4.41
C TYR A 101 2.96 8.34 3.45
N PHE A 102 1.86 9.07 3.27
CA PHE A 102 1.73 10.19 2.35
C PHE A 102 2.64 11.37 2.67
N GLN A 103 2.72 11.73 3.97
CA GLN A 103 3.54 12.85 4.45
C GLN A 103 5.02 12.68 4.09
N LYS A 104 5.52 11.45 3.99
CA LYS A 104 6.92 11.17 3.64
C LYS A 104 7.25 11.47 2.17
N PHE A 105 6.28 11.50 1.28
CA PHE A 105 6.50 11.66 -0.16
C PHE A 105 6.47 13.14 -0.61
N ILE A 106 5.78 14.01 0.13
CA ILE A 106 5.67 15.46 -0.17
C ILE A 106 6.85 16.28 0.39
N SER A 107 7.55 15.79 1.42
CA SER A 107 8.69 16.49 2.04
C SER A 107 10.07 16.06 1.50
N CYS A 108 10.14 15.34 0.38
CA CYS A 108 11.39 14.96 -0.28
C CYS A 108 11.59 15.70 -1.60
#